data_AF-A0A5Q2MGD6-F1
#
_entry.id   AF-A0A5Q2MGD6-F1
#
_cell.length_a   1.000
_cell.length_b   1.000
_cell.length_c   1.000
_cell.angle_alpha   90.00
_cell.angle_beta   90.00
_cell.angle_gamma   90.00
#
_symmetry.space_group_name_H-M   'P 1'
#
loop_
_entity.id
_entity.type
_entity.pdbx_description
1 polymer ?
#
loop_
_entity_poly.entity_id
_entity_poly.type
_entity_poly.pdbx_seq_one_letter_code
_entity_poly.pdbx_strand_id
1 'polypeptide(L)'
;MDAVYFDEGEDADELVVALEREGYATTLRREAFAGEEDWDDRAWVLVVEPFDDRVAELVDEHGGWLAGDDRAAPEPPPLPDGPQRLKR
;
A
#
# COMPACT_ATOMS: atom_id res chain seq x y z
N MET A 1 -5.68 7.55 -13.12
CA MET A 1 -4.28 7.24 -12.80
C MET A 1 -4.12 7.44 -11.33
N ASP A 2 -4.17 6.34 -10.58
CA ASP A 2 -3.90 6.33 -9.15
C ASP A 2 -2.60 5.55 -8.92
N ALA A 3 -1.86 5.94 -7.87
CA ALA A 3 -0.54 5.41 -7.58
C ALA A 3 -0.54 4.81 -6.17
N VAL A 4 -0.26 3.51 -6.11
CA VAL A 4 -0.05 2.75 -4.90
C VAL A 4 1.41 2.84 -4.50
N TYR A 5 1.67 2.99 -3.21
CA TYR A 5 2.98 3.07 -2.62
C TYR A 5 3.18 1.88 -1.69
N PHE A 6 4.38 1.31 -1.71
CA PHE A 6 4.79 0.20 -0.86
C PHE A 6 6.16 0.47 -0.24
N ASP A 7 6.34 0.01 0.99
CA ASP A 7 7.61 0.01 1.71
C ASP A 7 8.50 -1.14 1.21
N GLU A 8 7.91 -2.34 1.14
CA GLU A 8 8.55 -3.57 0.71
C GLU A 8 8.28 -3.86 -0.77
N GLY A 9 9.31 -4.28 -1.51
CA GLY A 9 9.18 -4.59 -2.95
C GLY A 9 8.45 -5.89 -3.22
N GLU A 10 8.43 -6.82 -2.25
CA GLU A 10 7.74 -8.10 -2.35
C GLU A 10 6.23 -7.90 -2.42
N ASP A 11 5.64 -7.07 -1.54
CA ASP A 11 4.21 -6.75 -1.57
C ASP A 11 3.79 -6.07 -2.87
N ALA A 12 4.64 -5.17 -3.40
CA ALA A 12 4.38 -4.50 -4.67
C ALA A 12 4.37 -5.48 -5.86
N ASP A 13 5.27 -6.47 -5.87
CA ASP A 13 5.35 -7.51 -6.91
C ASP A 13 4.13 -8.46 -6.83
N GLU A 14 3.73 -8.87 -5.62
CA GLU A 14 2.56 -9.71 -5.43
C GLU A 14 1.28 -9.04 -5.95
N LEU A 15 1.11 -7.73 -5.66
CA LEU A 15 -0.04 -6.98 -6.17
C LEU A 15 0.00 -6.86 -7.71
N VAL A 16 1.17 -6.63 -8.31
CA VAL A 16 1.32 -6.61 -9.78
C VAL A 16 0.86 -7.93 -10.38
N VAL A 17 1.31 -9.06 -9.85
CA VAL A 17 0.94 -10.39 -10.35
C VAL A 17 -0.56 -10.64 -10.20
N ALA A 18 -1.18 -10.20 -9.11
CA ALA A 18 -2.62 -10.32 -8.90
C ALA A 18 -3.41 -9.50 -9.93
N LEU A 19 -3.01 -8.24 -10.16
CA LEU A 19 -3.66 -7.33 -11.09
C LEU A 19 -3.49 -7.72 -12.55
N GLU A 20 -2.29 -8.15 -12.97
CA GLU A 20 -2.06 -8.63 -14.33
C GLU A 20 -2.86 -9.92 -14.62
N ARG A 21 -3.07 -10.78 -13.63
CA ARG A 21 -3.95 -11.96 -13.75
C ARG A 21 -5.41 -11.59 -13.96
N GLU A 22 -5.88 -10.50 -13.34
CA GLU A 22 -7.22 -9.98 -13.57
C GLU A 22 -7.33 -9.17 -14.88
N GLY A 23 -6.19 -8.83 -15.51
CA GLY A 23 -6.13 -8.15 -16.80
C GLY A 23 -5.98 -6.63 -16.72
N TYR A 24 -5.58 -6.09 -15.57
CA TYR A 24 -5.28 -4.67 -15.40
C TYR A 24 -3.89 -4.33 -15.94
N ALA A 25 -3.73 -3.10 -16.42
CA ALA A 25 -2.41 -2.59 -16.79
C ALA A 25 -1.72 -2.00 -15.56
N THR A 26 -0.59 -2.59 -15.18
CA THR A 26 0.22 -2.18 -14.03
C THR A 26 1.59 -1.68 -14.45
N THR A 27 2.05 -0.58 -13.84
CA THR A 27 3.39 -0.04 -14.04
C THR A 27 4.07 0.15 -12.70
N LEU A 28 5.01 -0.73 -12.36
CA LEU A 28 5.81 -0.63 -11.14
C LEU A 28 7.08 0.20 -11.42
N ARG A 29 7.33 1.21 -10.59
CA ARG A 29 8.50 2.08 -10.66
C ARG A 29 9.02 2.38 -9.25
N ARG A 30 10.34 2.51 -9.10
CA ARG A 30 10.96 2.92 -7.84
C ARG A 30 11.31 4.40 -7.94
N GLU A 31 10.55 5.26 -7.28
CA GLU A 31 10.72 6.71 -7.33
C GLU A 31 11.33 7.20 -6.01
N ALA A 32 12.37 8.05 -6.09
CA ALA A 32 12.92 8.69 -4.92
C ALA A 32 11.96 9.80 -4.48
N PHE A 33 11.44 9.71 -3.25
CA PHE A 33 10.61 10.78 -2.70
C PHE A 33 11.51 12.01 -2.48
N ALA A 34 11.11 13.15 -3.05
CA ALA A 34 11.62 14.50 -2.77
C ALA A 34 13.14 14.70 -2.52
N GLY A 35 14.02 14.10 -3.33
CA GLY A 35 15.44 14.49 -3.37
C GLY A 35 16.33 13.85 -2.29
N GLU A 36 15.89 12.77 -1.65
CA GLU A 36 16.72 11.98 -0.75
C GLU A 36 17.63 11.03 -1.56
N GLU A 37 18.95 11.19 -1.40
CA GLU A 37 19.98 10.40 -2.11
C GLU A 37 20.18 9.00 -1.54
N ASP A 38 19.49 8.67 -0.45
CA ASP A 38 19.54 7.36 0.17
C ASP A 38 18.70 6.35 -0.62
N TRP A 39 19.32 5.20 -0.90
CA TRP A 39 18.70 4.16 -1.71
C TRP A 39 17.76 3.29 -0.87
N ASP A 40 17.90 3.35 0.45
CA ASP A 40 17.20 2.51 1.43
C ASP A 40 15.75 2.96 1.68
N ASP A 41 15.46 4.26 1.59
CA ASP A 41 14.14 4.86 1.90
C ASP A 41 13.20 5.01 0.67
N ARG A 42 13.52 4.34 -0.44
CA ARG A 42 12.75 4.52 -1.68
C ARG A 42 11.52 3.61 -1.70
N ALA A 43 10.34 4.22 -1.52
CA ALA A 43 9.08 3.54 -1.73
C ALA A 43 8.93 3.03 -3.18
N TRP A 44 8.32 1.86 -3.30
CA TRP A 44 7.88 1.29 -4.57
C TRP A 44 6.55 1.91 -4.96
N VAL A 45 6.47 2.42 -6.19
CA VAL A 45 5.28 3.10 -6.72
C VAL A 45 4.68 2.26 -7.83
N LEU A 46 3.48 1.74 -7.61
CA LEU A 46 2.71 0.98 -8.57
C LEU A 46 1.58 1.85 -9.12
N VAL A 47 1.58 2.11 -10.42
CA VAL A 47 0.48 2.79 -11.12
C VAL A 47 -0.42 1.74 -11.77
N VAL A 48 -1.73 1.82 -11.53
CA VAL A 48 -2.72 0.86 -12.06
C VAL A 48 -3.77 1.59 -12.90
N GLU A 49 -4.07 1.03 -14.08
CA GLU A 49 -5.11 1.56 -14.98
C GLU A 49 -5.94 0.43 -15.65
N PRO A 50 -7.29 0.52 -15.62
CA PRO A 50 -8.10 1.42 -14.79
C PRO A 50 -7.93 1.14 -13.29
N PHE A 51 -8.17 2.16 -12.46
CA PHE A 51 -8.22 1.98 -11.01
C PHE A 51 -9.67 1.87 -10.59
N ASP A 52 -10.04 0.71 -10.05
CA ASP A 52 -11.40 0.36 -9.61
C ASP A 52 -11.40 -0.05 -8.13
N ASP A 53 -12.58 -0.14 -7.51
CA ASP A 53 -12.73 -0.59 -6.11
C ASP A 53 -11.99 -1.90 -5.80
N ARG A 54 -11.92 -2.82 -6.78
CA ARG A 54 -11.20 -4.09 -6.62
C ARG A 54 -9.70 -3.91 -6.43
N VAL A 55 -9.09 -2.99 -7.18
CA VAL A 55 -7.66 -2.64 -7.01
C VAL A 55 -7.46 -2.08 -5.62
N ALA A 56 -8.39 -1.22 -5.19
CA ALA A 56 -8.39 -0.58 -3.90
C ALA A 56 -8.48 -1.56 -2.72
N GLU A 57 -9.26 -2.65 -2.84
CA GLU A 57 -9.31 -3.74 -1.87
C GLU A 57 -7.98 -4.51 -1.82
N LEU A 58 -7.42 -4.86 -2.98
CA LEU A 58 -6.15 -5.59 -3.06
C LEU A 58 -5.00 -4.78 -2.45
N VAL A 59 -4.99 -3.46 -2.64
CA VAL A 59 -4.02 -2.56 -2.01
C VAL A 59 -4.08 -2.65 -0.49
N ASP A 60 -5.28 -2.67 0.10
CA ASP A 60 -5.48 -2.83 1.55
C ASP A 60 -5.03 -4.21 2.04
N GLU A 61 -5.36 -5.28 1.31
CA GLU A 61 -4.93 -6.66 1.64
C GLU A 61 -3.40 -6.85 1.60
N HIS A 62 -2.73 -6.19 0.65
CA HIS A 62 -1.27 -6.25 0.46
C HIS A 62 -0.51 -5.14 1.21
N GLY A 63 -1.18 -4.34 2.06
CA GLY A 63 -0.52 -3.33 2.89
C GLY A 63 0.03 -2.11 2.12
N GLY A 64 -0.42 -1.90 0.89
CA GLY A 64 -0.09 -0.70 0.13
C GLY A 64 -0.90 0.51 0.61
N TRP A 65 -0.38 1.71 0.37
CA TRP A 65 -1.12 2.95 0.62
C TRP A 65 -1.21 3.81 -0.62
N LEU A 66 -2.28 4.58 -0.74
CA LEU A 66 -2.52 5.49 -1.85
C LEU A 66 -2.29 6.93 -1.41
N ALA A 67 -1.49 7.69 -2.17
CA ALA A 67 -1.24 9.09 -1.85
C ALA A 67 -2.43 9.97 -2.24
N GLY A 68 -3.18 10.45 -1.23
CA GLY A 68 -4.34 11.32 -1.44
C GLY A 68 -5.67 10.58 -1.48
N ASP A 69 -5.70 9.33 -1.02
CA ASP A 69 -6.93 8.57 -0.85
C ASP A 69 -7.78 9.17 0.28
N ASP A 70 -8.92 9.75 -0.09
CA ASP A 70 -9.91 10.31 0.82
C ASP A 70 -10.91 9.23 1.31
N ARG A 71 -10.72 7.95 0.95
CA ARG A 71 -11.58 6.88 1.46
C ARG A 71 -11.28 6.74 2.96
N ALA A 72 -12.35 6.67 3.74
CA ALA A 72 -12.23 6.53 5.18
C ALA A 72 -11.55 5.19 5.50
N ALA A 73 -10.37 5.24 6.10
CA ALA A 73 -9.70 4.06 6.64
C ALA A 73 -10.65 3.32 7.59
N PRO A 74 -10.61 1.97 7.64
CA PRO A 74 -11.45 1.20 8.55
C PRO A 74 -11.20 1.63 10.00
N GLU A 75 -12.27 1.71 10.79
CA GLU A 75 -12.17 2.12 12.19
C GLU A 75 -11.25 1.15 12.96
N PRO A 76 -10.21 1.65 13.66
CA PRO A 76 -9.30 0.78 14.40
C PRO A 76 -10.06 0.05 15.52
N PRO A 77 -9.65 -1.18 15.86
CA PRO A 77 -10.29 -1.93 16.94
C PRO A 77 -10.19 -1.15 18.26
N PRO A 78 -11.21 -1.26 19.15
CA PRO A 78 -11.22 -0.55 20.41
C PRO A 78 -10.00 -0.94 21.25
N LEU A 79 -9.30 0.07 21.77
CA LEU A 79 -8.21 -0.14 22.71
C LEU A 79 -8.72 -0.81 24.00
N PRO A 80 -7.90 -1.63 24.66
CA PRO A 80 -8.28 -2.20 25.95
C PRO A 80 -8.58 -1.10 26.97
N ASP A 81 -9.67 -1.27 27.73
CA ASP A 81 -10.25 -0.30 28.68
C ASP A 81 -9.35 0.03 29.89
N GLY A 82 -8.17 -0.58 29.99
CA GLY A 82 -7.27 -0.33 31.10
C GLY A 82 -5.86 -0.90 30.94
N PRO A 83 -4.92 -0.44 31.77
CA PRO A 83 -3.53 -0.87 31.71
C PRO A 83 -3.39 -2.36 32.03
N GLN A 84 -2.68 -3.10 31.17
CA GLN A 84 -2.31 -4.49 31.45
C GLN A 84 -1.26 -4.54 32.57
N ARG A 85 -1.63 -5.11 33.73
CA ARG A 85 -0.68 -5.35 34.82
C ARG A 85 0.21 -6.56 34.48
N LEU A 86 1.29 -6.31 33.73
CA LEU A 86 2.36 -7.29 33.46
C LEU A 86 3.34 -7.42 34.64
N LYS A 87 2.90 -7.87 35.83
CA LYS A 87 3.82 -8.39 36.86
C LYS A 87 3.13 -9.43 37.74
N ARG A 88 3.72 -10.63 37.85
CA ARG A 88 3.53 -11.54 38.98
C ARG A 88 4.70 -11.37 39.94
#